data_AF-B3RUF2-F1
#
_entry.id   AF-B3RUF2-F1
#
_cell.length_a   1.000
_cell.length_b   1.000
_cell.length_c   1.000
_cell.angle_alpha   90.00
_cell.angle_beta   90.00
_cell.angle_gamma   90.00
#
_symmetry.space_group_name_H-M   'P 1'
#
loop_
_entity.id
_entity.type
_entity.pdbx_description
1 polymer ?
#
loop_
_entity_poly.entity_id
_entity_poly.type
_entity_poly.pdbx_seq_one_letter_code
_entity_poly.pdbx_strand_id
1 'polypeptide(L)'
;MSHRPNYGTFDLFTPEEFSINIYYCISYTYLIDRIQMLITFFENIMVTTPTYKRVMKPKPTTCVAAKSTYRVSQNGYFTLYDSTNKPYLAFCDFESDPGFSWTLIESLSRTNAATSTFRKSFHYNAPANECTPNWSKYRLSKAKMTALKGSALSTHFHVTCNFDNQGEKGLVNHQDYLRVSFCAYDHLLASRNTWTCAIVDYINIRGHSCNLSYAKKNCGRFSVPDTVDSEGVFGSYYRFNPHFSCTSNITSTTNWWIGGAYYD
;
A
#
# COMPACT_ATOMS: atom_id res chain seq x y z
N MET A 1 19.74 23.74 30.90
CA MET A 1 18.90 22.53 31.03
C MET A 1 18.80 21.88 29.67
N SER A 2 19.51 20.76 29.44
CA SER A 2 19.46 20.00 28.20
C SER A 2 18.16 19.20 28.17
N HIS A 3 17.16 19.63 27.40
CA HIS A 3 16.00 18.79 27.07
C HIS A 3 16.51 17.58 26.29
N ARG A 4 16.45 16.38 26.89
CA ARG A 4 16.66 15.14 26.14
C ARG A 4 15.43 14.94 25.24
N PRO A 5 15.57 14.68 23.94
CA PRO A 5 14.43 14.31 23.10
C PRO A 5 13.81 13.02 23.62
N ASN A 6 12.49 12.98 23.73
CA ASN A 6 11.77 11.74 24.00
C ASN A 6 11.74 10.91 22.71
N TYR A 7 12.42 9.77 22.73
CA TYR A 7 12.42 8.79 21.65
C TYR A 7 11.41 7.68 21.98
N GLY A 8 10.40 7.52 21.14
CA GLY A 8 9.33 6.51 21.29
C GLY A 8 9.23 5.57 20.10
N THR A 9 8.55 4.44 20.29
CA THR A 9 8.13 3.50 19.22
C THR A 9 6.73 3.87 18.75
N PHE A 10 6.48 3.75 17.44
CA PHE A 10 5.16 4.00 16.86
C PHE A 10 4.42 2.71 16.56
N ASP A 11 3.11 2.88 16.61
CA ASP A 11 2.12 1.87 16.37
C ASP A 11 1.43 2.19 15.04
N LEU A 12 1.63 1.39 13.98
CA LEU A 12 0.77 1.49 12.79
C LEU A 12 -0.59 0.94 13.19
N PHE A 13 -1.62 1.77 13.28
CA PHE A 13 -2.94 1.28 13.63
C PHE A 13 -3.67 0.80 12.39
N THR A 14 -3.86 -0.52 12.23
CA THR A 14 -5.07 -0.94 11.50
C THR A 14 -6.26 -0.56 12.37
N PRO A 15 -7.37 -0.06 11.80
CA PRO A 15 -8.39 0.53 12.64
C PRO A 15 -9.08 -0.54 13.53
N GLU A 16 -9.47 -0.21 14.76
CA GLU A 16 -9.79 -1.18 15.86
C GLU A 16 -8.61 -2.11 16.22
N GLU A 17 -7.91 -1.71 17.29
CA GLU A 17 -7.08 -2.53 18.20
C GLU A 17 -5.70 -3.04 17.77
N PHE A 18 -5.05 -2.57 16.69
CA PHE A 18 -3.71 -3.11 16.38
C PHE A 18 -2.67 -2.06 16.02
N SER A 19 -1.86 -1.71 17.00
CA SER A 19 -0.49 -1.24 16.89
C SER A 19 0.43 -2.27 16.22
N ILE A 20 0.90 -1.97 15.03
CA ILE A 20 2.11 -2.59 14.49
C ILE A 20 3.29 -1.80 15.05
N ASN A 21 4.03 -2.40 15.98
CA ASN A 21 5.34 -1.88 16.34
C ASN A 21 6.30 -2.16 15.18
N ILE A 22 6.85 -1.12 14.55
CA ILE A 22 7.70 -1.29 13.37
C ILE A 22 9.14 -1.58 13.81
N TYR A 23 9.66 -2.75 13.45
CA TYR A 23 11.08 -3.09 13.64
C TYR A 23 11.73 -3.24 12.28
N TYR A 24 12.90 -2.63 12.12
CA TYR A 24 13.70 -2.78 10.92
C TYR A 24 14.50 -4.09 10.97
N CYS A 25 14.49 -4.85 9.87
CA CYS A 25 15.67 -5.51 9.31
C CYS A 25 15.34 -6.11 7.94
N ILE A 26 16.11 -5.72 6.93
CA ILE A 26 16.10 -6.33 5.59
C ILE A 26 16.61 -7.78 5.70
N SER A 27 15.92 -8.71 5.05
CA SER A 27 16.51 -10.00 4.68
C SER A 27 17.28 -9.82 3.37
N TYR A 28 18.61 -9.94 3.42
CA TYR A 28 19.41 -10.23 2.24
C TYR A 28 19.40 -11.74 2.03
N THR A 29 18.68 -12.20 1.02
CA THR A 29 19.02 -13.41 0.27
C THR A 29 19.02 -13.07 -1.21
N TYR A 30 20.21 -12.77 -1.75
CA TYR A 30 20.45 -12.75 -3.19
C TYR A 30 21.53 -13.79 -3.53
N LEU A 31 21.22 -14.54 -4.60
CA LEU A 31 22.05 -15.43 -5.43
C LEU A 31 22.21 -16.91 -5.04
N ILE A 32 21.59 -17.75 -5.88
CA ILE A 32 21.99 -19.00 -6.59
C ILE A 32 20.63 -19.68 -6.90
N ASP A 33 20.08 -19.82 -8.12
CA ASP A 33 20.64 -20.23 -9.41
C ASP A 33 19.84 -19.64 -10.59
N ARG A 34 20.56 -19.14 -11.61
CA ARG A 34 20.09 -19.04 -12.99
C ARG A 34 20.92 -20.01 -13.84
N ILE A 35 20.60 -21.30 -13.81
CA ILE A 35 20.97 -22.25 -14.86
C ILE A 35 19.82 -23.26 -14.99
N GLN A 36 18.98 -23.06 -16.01
CA GLN A 36 18.44 -24.08 -16.93
C GLN A 36 17.20 -23.51 -17.66
N MET A 37 17.41 -22.63 -18.64
CA MET A 37 16.36 -22.29 -19.62
C MET A 37 16.96 -21.93 -20.98
N LEU A 38 17.79 -22.83 -21.47
CA LEU A 38 18.18 -22.96 -22.88
C LEU A 38 18.11 -24.46 -23.17
N ILE A 39 17.62 -24.83 -24.37
CA ILE A 39 17.09 -26.15 -24.82
C ILE A 39 15.56 -26.18 -24.64
N THR A 40 14.70 -25.97 -25.64
CA THR A 40 14.74 -26.32 -27.07
C THR A 40 14.05 -25.28 -27.96
N PHE A 41 14.73 -24.90 -29.04
CA PHE A 41 14.17 -24.29 -30.26
C PHE A 41 14.15 -25.39 -31.35
N PHE A 42 13.30 -25.26 -32.37
CA PHE A 42 13.00 -26.20 -33.49
C PHE A 42 12.03 -27.34 -33.12
N GLU A 43 10.93 -27.64 -33.82
CA GLU A 43 10.30 -27.22 -35.07
C GLU A 43 8.77 -27.45 -34.94
N ASN A 44 7.95 -26.67 -35.65
CA ASN A 44 6.90 -27.18 -36.55
C ASN A 44 6.06 -26.04 -37.10
N ILE A 45 6.31 -25.72 -38.37
CA ILE A 45 5.46 -24.90 -39.21
C ILE A 45 4.24 -25.75 -39.57
N MET A 46 3.07 -25.39 -39.06
CA MET A 46 1.81 -25.78 -39.68
C MET A 46 1.00 -24.53 -39.99
N VAL A 47 0.78 -24.36 -41.29
CA VAL A 47 -0.10 -23.38 -41.93
C VAL A 47 -1.46 -23.43 -41.23
N THR A 48 -1.82 -22.35 -40.53
CA THR A 48 -3.18 -22.16 -40.02
C THR A 48 -3.77 -20.89 -40.63
N THR A 49 -4.96 -21.07 -41.17
CA THR A 49 -5.79 -20.04 -41.79
C THR A 49 -6.06 -18.89 -40.80
N PRO A 50 -6.11 -17.62 -41.26
CA PRO A 50 -6.33 -16.50 -40.36
C PRO A 50 -7.79 -16.49 -39.93
N THR A 51 -8.08 -17.15 -38.81
CA THR A 51 -9.28 -16.83 -38.04
C THR A 51 -8.96 -15.56 -37.27
N TYR A 52 -9.63 -14.46 -37.62
CA TYR A 52 -9.59 -13.23 -36.84
C TYR A 52 -10.25 -13.50 -35.47
N LYS A 53 -9.50 -14.11 -34.55
CA LYS A 53 -9.87 -14.17 -33.15
C LYS A 53 -9.69 -12.77 -32.60
N ARG A 54 -10.81 -12.10 -32.32
CA ARG A 54 -10.81 -10.86 -31.54
C ARG A 54 -10.10 -11.19 -30.23
N VAL A 55 -8.85 -10.78 -30.06
CA VAL A 55 -8.10 -10.94 -28.81
C VAL A 55 -8.81 -10.09 -27.79
N MET A 56 -9.70 -10.70 -27.01
CA MET A 56 -10.42 -10.00 -25.95
C MET A 56 -9.37 -9.66 -24.89
N LYS A 57 -9.03 -8.37 -24.77
CA LYS A 57 -8.07 -7.92 -23.76
C LYS A 57 -8.54 -8.41 -22.39
N PRO A 58 -7.66 -9.04 -21.59
CA PRO A 58 -8.04 -9.52 -20.27
C PRO A 58 -8.54 -8.36 -19.42
N LYS A 59 -9.59 -8.62 -18.64
CA LYS A 59 -10.18 -7.64 -17.73
C LYS A 59 -9.23 -7.44 -16.54
N PRO A 60 -8.68 -6.24 -16.31
CA PRO A 60 -7.68 -6.04 -15.27
C PRO A 60 -8.32 -6.12 -13.88
N THR A 61 -7.70 -6.86 -12.99
CA THR A 61 -8.15 -7.02 -11.59
C THR A 61 -7.41 -6.08 -10.64
N THR A 62 -6.27 -5.53 -11.05
CA THR A 62 -5.42 -4.60 -10.28
C THR A 62 -5.00 -3.42 -11.15
N CYS A 63 -4.52 -2.34 -10.54
CA CYS A 63 -3.95 -1.21 -11.28
C CYS A 63 -2.67 -1.60 -12.04
N VAL A 64 -1.85 -2.50 -11.49
CA VAL A 64 -0.68 -3.07 -12.21
C VAL A 64 -1.12 -3.72 -13.53
N ALA A 65 -2.19 -4.52 -13.51
CA ALA A 65 -2.75 -5.13 -14.72
C ALA A 65 -3.40 -4.09 -15.66
N ALA A 66 -4.06 -3.06 -15.10
CA ALA A 66 -4.67 -2.00 -15.89
C ALA A 66 -3.62 -1.20 -16.67
N LYS A 67 -2.47 -0.91 -16.05
CA LYS A 67 -1.34 -0.22 -16.66
C LYS A 67 -0.91 -0.91 -17.96
N SER A 68 -0.63 -2.21 -17.90
CA SER A 68 -0.17 -2.99 -19.07
C SER A 68 -1.29 -3.26 -20.09
N THR A 69 -2.50 -3.55 -19.63
CA THR A 69 -3.65 -3.86 -20.51
C THR A 69 -4.10 -2.65 -21.34
N TYR A 70 -4.12 -1.48 -20.71
CA TYR A 70 -4.57 -0.23 -21.32
C TYR A 70 -3.42 0.62 -21.88
N ARG A 71 -2.16 0.30 -21.53
CA ARG A 71 -0.96 1.07 -21.91
C ARG A 71 -1.05 2.53 -21.45
N VAL A 72 -1.33 2.69 -20.17
CA VAL A 72 -1.52 3.99 -19.51
C VAL A 72 -0.42 4.26 -18.50
N SER A 73 -0.10 5.52 -18.27
CA SER A 73 0.89 5.95 -17.28
C SER A 73 0.38 7.02 -16.32
N GLN A 74 -0.77 7.62 -16.60
CA GLN A 74 -1.34 8.70 -15.79
C GLN A 74 -2.22 8.17 -14.67
N ASN A 75 -2.10 8.78 -13.50
CA ASN A 75 -2.98 8.54 -12.37
C ASN A 75 -4.45 8.77 -12.74
N GLY A 76 -5.37 8.06 -12.07
CA GLY A 76 -6.79 8.29 -12.29
C GLY A 76 -7.68 7.14 -11.88
N TYR A 77 -8.97 7.28 -12.14
CA TYR A 77 -9.93 6.21 -11.88
C TYR A 77 -10.01 5.23 -13.05
N PHE A 78 -9.86 3.94 -12.75
CA PHE A 78 -9.96 2.86 -13.72
C PHE A 78 -11.05 1.87 -13.31
N THR A 79 -11.65 1.25 -14.33
CA THR A 79 -12.56 0.12 -14.11
C THR A 79 -11.72 -1.14 -13.90
N LEU A 80 -11.77 -1.68 -12.69
CA LEU A 80 -11.21 -2.97 -12.34
C LEU A 80 -12.32 -4.01 -12.22
N TYR A 81 -11.94 -5.29 -12.22
CA TYR A 81 -12.89 -6.40 -12.13
C TYR A 81 -12.61 -7.24 -10.90
N ASP A 82 -13.67 -7.57 -10.15
CA ASP A 82 -13.56 -8.43 -8.97
C ASP A 82 -13.45 -9.93 -9.35
N SER A 83 -13.34 -10.80 -8.34
CA SER A 83 -13.26 -12.25 -8.53
C SER A 83 -14.50 -12.86 -9.18
N THR A 84 -15.62 -12.14 -9.21
CA THR A 84 -16.88 -12.53 -9.88
C THR A 84 -17.04 -11.88 -11.26
N ASN A 85 -15.99 -11.24 -11.77
CA ASN A 85 -15.95 -10.53 -13.04
C ASN A 85 -16.90 -9.31 -13.10
N LYS A 86 -17.29 -8.75 -11.95
CA LYS A 86 -18.08 -7.53 -11.87
C LYS A 86 -17.17 -6.30 -11.88
N PRO A 87 -17.50 -5.26 -12.66
CA PRO A 87 -16.71 -4.04 -12.71
C PRO A 87 -16.89 -3.21 -11.45
N TYR A 88 -15.82 -2.54 -11.02
CA TYR A 88 -15.86 -1.51 -9.99
C TYR A 88 -14.82 -0.42 -10.28
N LEU A 89 -15.05 0.78 -9.77
CA LEU A 89 -14.14 1.90 -9.92
C LEU A 89 -13.11 1.90 -8.79
N ALA A 90 -11.83 2.06 -9.13
CA ALA A 90 -10.76 2.27 -8.17
C ALA A 90 -9.78 3.31 -8.71
N PHE A 91 -9.16 4.07 -7.81
CA PHE A 91 -8.10 4.99 -8.18
C PHE A 91 -6.79 4.22 -8.34
N CYS A 92 -6.10 4.47 -9.44
CA CYS A 92 -4.79 3.95 -9.74
C CYS A 92 -3.75 5.06 -9.65
N ASP A 93 -2.69 4.77 -8.92
CA ASP A 93 -1.48 5.57 -8.88
C ASP A 93 -0.35 4.82 -9.59
N PHE A 94 0.21 5.45 -10.62
CA PHE A 94 1.27 4.91 -11.48
C PHE A 94 2.56 5.71 -11.41
N GLU A 95 2.57 6.83 -10.66
CA GLU A 95 3.60 7.86 -10.76
C GLU A 95 4.28 8.16 -9.42
N SER A 96 3.61 7.94 -8.28
CA SER A 96 4.15 8.33 -6.97
C SER A 96 5.37 7.51 -6.52
N ASP A 97 5.48 6.27 -7.03
CA ASP A 97 6.61 5.37 -6.80
C ASP A 97 7.09 4.81 -8.14
N PRO A 98 8.18 5.34 -8.71
CA PRO A 98 8.75 4.81 -9.94
C PRO A 98 8.98 3.28 -9.84
N GLY A 99 8.45 2.54 -10.81
CA GLY A 99 8.49 1.07 -10.84
C GLY A 99 7.34 0.35 -10.13
N PHE A 100 6.41 1.06 -9.48
CA PHE A 100 5.25 0.48 -8.80
C PHE A 100 3.91 1.05 -9.31
N SER A 101 2.88 0.20 -9.35
CA SER A 101 1.50 0.65 -9.57
C SER A 101 0.65 0.28 -8.37
N TRP A 102 -0.21 1.21 -7.94
CA TRP A 102 -0.99 1.08 -6.72
C TRP A 102 -2.48 1.21 -7.00
N THR A 103 -3.27 0.42 -6.28
CA THR A 103 -4.72 0.47 -6.24
C THR A 103 -5.15 1.00 -4.87
N LEU A 104 -5.88 2.11 -4.84
CA LEU A 104 -6.42 2.67 -3.60
C LEU A 104 -7.45 1.69 -2.99
N ILE A 105 -7.27 1.33 -1.73
CA ILE A 105 -8.19 0.43 -1.00
C ILE A 105 -8.97 1.15 0.10
N GLU A 106 -8.39 2.20 0.69
CA GLU A 106 -9.03 3.03 1.70
C GLU A 106 -8.44 4.44 1.65
N SER A 107 -9.28 5.45 1.83
CA SER A 107 -8.88 6.84 1.98
C SER A 107 -9.80 7.51 2.99
N LEU A 108 -9.24 8.04 4.07
CA LEU A 108 -10.00 8.60 5.19
C LEU A 108 -9.39 9.90 5.67
N SER A 109 -10.21 10.88 6.01
CA SER A 109 -9.75 12.09 6.68
C SER A 109 -9.53 11.86 8.18
N ARG A 110 -8.73 12.72 8.83
CA ARG A 110 -8.52 12.66 10.29
C ARG A 110 -9.82 12.64 11.08
N THR A 111 -10.82 13.42 10.67
CA THR A 111 -12.16 13.38 11.31
C THR A 111 -12.86 12.04 11.10
N ASN A 112 -12.81 11.48 9.89
CA ASN A 112 -13.48 10.21 9.60
C ASN A 112 -12.78 9.01 10.26
N ALA A 113 -11.48 9.11 10.54
CA ALA A 113 -10.71 8.09 11.28
C ALA A 113 -11.34 7.69 12.62
N ALA A 114 -12.05 8.59 13.28
CA ALA A 114 -12.69 8.35 14.57
C ALA A 114 -14.09 7.69 14.48
N THR A 115 -14.62 7.50 13.27
CA THR A 115 -15.96 6.92 13.06
C THR A 115 -15.93 5.39 13.13
N SER A 116 -17.05 4.77 13.50
CA SER A 116 -17.14 3.30 13.63
C SER A 116 -16.89 2.52 12.34
N THR A 117 -17.01 3.15 11.17
CA THR A 117 -16.68 2.53 9.88
C THR A 117 -15.17 2.41 9.69
N PHE A 118 -14.46 3.52 9.92
CA PHE A 118 -13.03 3.63 9.70
C PHE A 118 -12.20 3.32 10.92
N ARG A 119 -12.85 3.05 12.06
CA ARG A 119 -12.26 2.36 13.20
C ARG A 119 -12.36 0.84 13.06
N LYS A 120 -12.51 0.25 11.87
CA LYS A 120 -12.45 -1.22 11.70
C LYS A 120 -11.24 -1.71 10.92
N SER A 121 -10.68 -2.85 11.32
CA SER A 121 -9.52 -3.40 10.64
C SER A 121 -9.94 -3.95 9.28
N PHE A 122 -9.03 -4.12 8.34
CA PHE A 122 -9.39 -4.68 7.03
C PHE A 122 -9.87 -6.15 7.11
N HIS A 123 -9.76 -6.79 8.28
CA HIS A 123 -10.43 -8.05 8.55
C HIS A 123 -11.97 -7.94 8.50
N TYR A 124 -12.55 -6.80 8.86
CA TYR A 124 -13.99 -6.60 8.83
C TYR A 124 -14.45 -6.03 7.49
N ASN A 125 -15.61 -6.49 7.01
CA ASN A 125 -16.25 -5.93 5.84
C ASN A 125 -17.02 -4.65 6.22
N ALA A 126 -16.40 -3.49 5.96
CA ALA A 126 -16.95 -2.18 6.28
C ALA A 126 -16.83 -1.20 5.10
N PRO A 127 -17.35 -1.51 3.90
CA PRO A 127 -17.19 -0.66 2.73
C PRO A 127 -17.81 0.73 2.92
N ALA A 128 -17.22 1.74 2.28
CA ALA A 128 -17.69 3.11 2.32
C ALA A 128 -17.45 3.78 0.96
N ASN A 129 -18.50 4.38 0.38
CA ASN A 129 -18.41 5.16 -0.87
C ASN A 129 -17.75 4.41 -2.05
N GLU A 130 -17.96 3.09 -2.17
CA GLU A 130 -17.36 2.28 -3.24
C GLU A 130 -17.81 2.70 -4.64
N CYS A 131 -19.08 3.08 -4.81
CA CYS A 131 -19.66 3.46 -6.11
C CYS A 131 -19.35 4.91 -6.49
N THR A 132 -19.17 5.77 -5.49
CA THR A 132 -18.92 7.20 -5.67
C THR A 132 -17.75 7.60 -4.77
N PRO A 133 -16.50 7.30 -5.16
CA PRO A 133 -15.33 7.46 -4.32
C PRO A 133 -15.22 8.88 -3.73
N ASN A 134 -14.99 8.94 -2.43
CA ASN A 134 -14.77 10.19 -1.69
C ASN A 134 -13.52 10.01 -0.83
N TRP A 135 -12.46 10.75 -1.12
CA TRP A 135 -11.16 10.65 -0.45
C TRP A 135 -11.18 10.99 1.04
N SER A 136 -12.24 11.63 1.55
CA SER A 136 -12.38 11.80 3.01
C SER A 136 -12.93 10.56 3.71
N LYS A 137 -13.56 9.63 2.97
CA LYS A 137 -14.30 8.49 3.53
C LYS A 137 -14.57 7.38 2.50
N TYR A 138 -13.53 6.87 1.86
CA TYR A 138 -13.60 5.78 0.89
C TYR A 138 -13.01 4.50 1.48
N ARG A 139 -13.66 3.36 1.24
CA ARG A 139 -13.14 2.04 1.57
C ARG A 139 -13.75 0.97 0.69
N LEU A 140 -12.90 0.16 0.08
CA LEU A 140 -13.32 -1.04 -0.64
C LEU A 140 -13.89 -2.10 0.31
N SER A 141 -14.82 -2.90 -0.20
CA SER A 141 -15.29 -4.11 0.50
C SER A 141 -14.13 -5.09 0.72
N LYS A 142 -14.24 -5.89 1.78
CA LYS A 142 -13.23 -6.91 2.11
C LYS A 142 -13.00 -7.88 0.95
N ALA A 143 -14.06 -8.28 0.26
CA ALA A 143 -13.97 -9.18 -0.89
C ALA A 143 -13.07 -8.63 -2.01
N LYS A 144 -13.19 -7.32 -2.33
CA LYS A 144 -12.34 -6.67 -3.34
C LYS A 144 -10.90 -6.53 -2.85
N MET A 145 -10.68 -6.13 -1.59
CA MET A 145 -9.33 -6.07 -1.02
C MET A 145 -8.65 -7.44 -1.01
N THR A 146 -9.38 -8.51 -0.68
CA THR A 146 -8.87 -9.90 -0.76
C THR A 146 -8.51 -10.29 -2.19
N ALA A 147 -9.35 -9.95 -3.17
CA ALA A 147 -9.05 -10.21 -4.58
C ALA A 147 -7.81 -9.44 -5.06
N LEU A 148 -7.66 -8.18 -4.64
CA LEU A 148 -6.47 -7.37 -4.92
C LEU A 148 -5.23 -8.00 -4.31
N LYS A 149 -5.24 -8.33 -3.01
CA LYS A 149 -4.12 -8.98 -2.31
C LYS A 149 -3.76 -10.35 -2.90
N GLY A 150 -4.75 -11.12 -3.35
CA GLY A 150 -4.55 -12.46 -3.92
C GLY A 150 -3.99 -12.47 -5.35
N SER A 151 -3.88 -11.31 -6.02
CA SER A 151 -3.28 -11.22 -7.34
C SER A 151 -1.76 -11.39 -7.28
N ALA A 152 -1.19 -12.17 -8.21
CA ALA A 152 0.26 -12.34 -8.33
C ALA A 152 1.01 -11.02 -8.64
N LEU A 153 0.30 -10.00 -9.15
CA LEU A 153 0.84 -8.67 -9.41
C LEU A 153 0.82 -7.76 -8.17
N SER A 154 0.13 -8.15 -7.11
CA SER A 154 0.04 -7.40 -5.86
C SER A 154 1.04 -7.95 -4.85
N THR A 155 2.23 -7.38 -4.83
CA THR A 155 3.34 -7.84 -4.00
C THR A 155 3.56 -6.98 -2.76
N HIS A 156 2.94 -5.80 -2.71
CA HIS A 156 3.16 -4.78 -1.69
C HIS A 156 1.87 -4.07 -1.29
N PHE A 157 1.92 -3.42 -0.13
CA PHE A 157 1.04 -2.32 0.21
C PHE A 157 1.87 -1.11 0.60
N HIS A 158 1.30 0.08 0.40
CA HIS A 158 1.88 1.30 0.94
C HIS A 158 0.79 2.13 1.65
N VAL A 159 1.23 3.08 2.46
CA VAL A 159 0.36 4.04 3.12
C VAL A 159 0.94 5.43 2.96
N THR A 160 0.07 6.38 2.63
CA THR A 160 0.48 7.73 2.24
C THR A 160 -0.41 8.77 2.91
N CYS A 161 0.19 9.90 3.27
CA CYS A 161 -0.55 11.06 3.78
C CYS A 161 -0.83 12.07 2.66
N ASN A 162 -2.04 12.63 2.65
CA ASN A 162 -2.43 13.76 1.79
C ASN A 162 -2.08 13.57 0.31
N PHE A 163 -2.32 12.37 -0.25
CA PHE A 163 -2.09 12.11 -1.66
C PHE A 163 -2.90 13.08 -2.54
N ASP A 164 -2.21 13.74 -3.47
CA ASP A 164 -2.82 14.66 -4.43
C ASP A 164 -3.37 13.88 -5.63
N ASN A 165 -4.68 13.68 -5.63
CA ASN A 165 -5.36 12.94 -6.68
C ASN A 165 -5.60 13.75 -7.97
N GLN A 166 -5.22 15.04 -8.00
CA GLN A 166 -5.29 15.90 -9.17
C GLN A 166 -3.90 16.16 -9.78
N GLY A 167 -2.84 16.03 -8.99
CA GLY A 167 -1.46 16.23 -9.43
C GLY A 167 -0.88 15.02 -10.18
N GLU A 168 0.14 15.28 -11.00
CA GLU A 168 0.83 14.24 -11.80
C GLU A 168 1.51 13.18 -10.90
N LYS A 169 2.29 13.60 -9.89
CA LYS A 169 3.04 12.66 -9.04
C LYS A 169 2.28 12.13 -7.83
N GLY A 170 1.22 12.79 -7.41
CA GLY A 170 0.44 12.45 -6.22
C GLY A 170 1.13 12.62 -4.86
N LEU A 171 2.46 12.45 -4.76
CA LEU A 171 3.21 12.59 -3.51
C LEU A 171 4.40 13.54 -3.64
N VAL A 172 4.70 14.24 -2.55
CA VAL A 172 5.89 15.09 -2.41
C VAL A 172 6.88 14.42 -1.47
N ASN A 173 8.05 14.02 -1.99
CA ASN A 173 9.22 13.54 -1.24
C ASN A 173 9.02 12.33 -0.30
N HIS A 174 7.94 11.55 -0.45
CA HIS A 174 7.60 10.42 0.43
C HIS A 174 7.73 10.76 1.93
N GLN A 175 7.33 11.98 2.30
CA GLN A 175 7.16 12.33 3.71
C GLN A 175 5.91 11.63 4.24
N ASP A 176 5.99 11.06 5.45
CA ASP A 176 4.88 10.33 6.07
C ASP A 176 4.32 9.23 5.16
N TYR A 177 5.22 8.29 4.87
CA TYR A 177 5.00 7.23 3.90
C TYR A 177 5.53 5.92 4.47
N LEU A 178 4.81 4.84 4.19
CA LEU A 178 5.18 3.47 4.54
C LEU A 178 5.04 2.57 3.31
N ARG A 179 6.04 1.72 3.01
CA ARG A 179 5.90 0.64 2.01
C ARG A 179 6.37 -0.68 2.57
N VAL A 180 5.59 -1.73 2.31
CA VAL A 180 5.78 -3.05 2.88
C VAL A 180 5.48 -4.13 1.84
N SER A 181 6.40 -5.08 1.71
CA SER A 181 6.18 -6.31 0.97
C SER A 181 5.24 -7.28 1.71
N PHE A 182 4.31 -7.90 1.00
CA PHE A 182 3.50 -8.98 1.59
C PHE A 182 4.32 -10.21 1.98
N CYS A 183 5.50 -10.42 1.37
CA CYS A 183 6.43 -11.46 1.80
C CYS A 183 6.99 -11.20 3.21
N ALA A 184 7.14 -9.93 3.58
CA ALA A 184 7.61 -9.50 4.89
C ALA A 184 6.47 -9.36 5.91
N TYR A 185 5.25 -9.03 5.45
CA TYR A 185 4.07 -8.88 6.28
C TYR A 185 2.79 -9.24 5.51
N ASP A 186 2.28 -10.46 5.72
CA ASP A 186 1.08 -10.96 5.00
C ASP A 186 -0.25 -10.70 5.73
N HIS A 187 -0.21 -10.01 6.87
CA HIS A 187 -1.33 -9.94 7.82
C HIS A 187 -2.30 -8.76 7.59
N LEU A 188 -2.15 -7.99 6.51
CA LEU A 188 -2.95 -6.78 6.25
C LEU A 188 -4.48 -7.00 6.38
N LEU A 189 -4.99 -8.15 5.93
CA LEU A 189 -6.43 -8.49 5.95
C LEU A 189 -6.80 -9.55 7.01
N ALA A 190 -5.85 -9.96 7.85
CA ALA A 190 -6.01 -11.05 8.81
C ALA A 190 -6.70 -10.57 10.10
N SER A 191 -7.44 -11.47 10.77
CA SER A 191 -7.82 -11.23 12.16
C SER A 191 -6.61 -11.44 13.05
N ARG A 192 -6.36 -10.51 13.96
CA ARG A 192 -5.22 -10.53 14.87
C ARG A 192 -5.73 -10.23 16.26
N ASN A 193 -5.01 -10.73 17.26
CA ASN A 193 -5.20 -10.40 18.67
C ASN A 193 -3.85 -10.13 19.36
N THR A 194 -2.79 -10.00 18.57
CA THR A 194 -1.41 -9.81 19.05
C THR A 194 -0.71 -8.71 18.27
N TRP A 195 0.13 -7.96 18.98
CA TRP A 195 1.08 -7.03 18.38
C TRP A 195 2.08 -7.81 17.52
N THR A 196 2.46 -7.26 16.38
CA THR A 196 3.45 -7.90 15.52
C THR A 196 4.36 -6.88 14.90
N CYS A 197 5.61 -7.28 14.73
CA CYS A 197 6.63 -6.52 14.06
C CYS A 197 6.48 -6.71 12.54
N ALA A 198 6.44 -5.61 11.80
CA ALA A 198 6.53 -5.65 10.34
C ALA A 198 7.92 -5.20 9.90
N ILE A 199 8.55 -6.01 9.05
CA ILE A 199 9.69 -5.58 8.25
C ILE A 199 9.13 -4.77 7.08
N VAL A 200 9.71 -3.60 6.82
CA VAL A 200 9.22 -2.63 5.84
C VAL A 200 10.32 -2.33 4.83
N ASP A 201 9.96 -2.07 3.58
CA ASP A 201 10.93 -1.71 2.54
C ASP A 201 11.39 -0.27 2.72
N TYR A 202 10.46 0.60 3.10
CA TYR A 202 10.72 2.01 3.34
C TYR A 202 9.73 2.57 4.35
N ILE A 203 10.22 3.46 5.20
CA ILE A 203 9.40 4.24 6.13
C ILE A 203 9.96 5.64 6.29
N ASN A 204 9.05 6.60 6.31
CA ASN A 204 9.30 7.98 6.72
C ASN A 204 8.18 8.43 7.64
N ILE A 205 8.52 8.93 8.82
CA ILE A 205 7.59 9.58 9.74
C ILE A 205 8.19 10.93 10.13
N ARG A 206 7.44 11.99 9.87
CA ARG A 206 7.77 13.40 10.15
C ARG A 206 9.12 13.83 9.56
N GLY A 207 9.47 13.30 8.39
CA GLY A 207 10.73 13.57 7.71
C GLY A 207 11.90 12.70 8.18
N HIS A 208 11.69 11.85 9.18
CA HIS A 208 12.68 10.90 9.65
C HIS A 208 12.49 9.58 8.92
N SER A 209 13.52 9.16 8.20
CA SER A 209 13.58 7.85 7.55
C SER A 209 14.62 6.96 8.21
N CYS A 210 14.48 5.65 8.04
CA CYS A 210 15.49 4.72 8.50
C CYS A 210 16.68 4.71 7.52
N ASN A 211 17.85 5.20 7.95
CA ASN A 211 19.07 5.08 7.16
C ASN A 211 19.65 3.66 7.26
N LEU A 212 19.73 2.97 6.12
CA LEU A 212 20.26 1.61 5.96
C LEU A 212 21.64 1.39 6.59
N SER A 213 22.51 2.39 6.59
CA SER A 213 23.86 2.27 7.17
C SER A 213 23.84 2.25 8.70
N TYR A 214 22.84 2.87 9.32
CA TYR A 214 22.66 2.91 10.77
C TYR A 214 21.83 1.72 11.27
N ALA A 215 20.83 1.28 10.49
CA ALA A 215 20.00 0.12 10.78
C ALA A 215 20.80 -1.19 10.87
N LYS A 216 21.79 -1.37 9.98
CA LYS A 216 22.72 -2.51 9.97
C LYS A 216 23.49 -2.71 11.28
N LYS A 217 23.74 -1.64 12.04
CA LYS A 217 24.56 -1.70 13.27
C LYS A 217 23.78 -1.99 14.54
N ASN A 218 22.48 -1.69 14.58
CA ASN A 218 21.75 -1.64 15.84
C ASN A 218 20.47 -2.48 15.91
N CYS A 219 20.05 -3.18 14.83
CA CYS A 219 18.77 -3.93 14.79
C CYS A 219 17.64 -3.17 15.53
N GLY A 220 17.62 -1.85 15.34
CA GLY A 220 17.04 -0.92 16.28
C GLY A 220 15.66 -0.50 15.81
N ARG A 221 14.69 -0.56 16.73
CA ARG A 221 13.37 0.06 16.60
C ARG A 221 13.46 1.38 15.83
N PHE A 222 12.63 1.53 14.80
CA PHE A 222 12.48 2.82 14.16
C PHE A 222 11.85 3.79 15.18
N SER A 223 12.60 4.82 15.54
CA SER A 223 12.18 5.82 16.51
C SER A 223 12.37 7.20 15.92
N VAL A 224 11.43 8.08 16.22
CA VAL A 224 11.38 9.47 15.78
C VAL A 224 11.23 10.31 17.03
N PRO A 225 11.91 11.46 17.12
CA PRO A 225 11.81 12.33 18.30
C PRO A 225 10.40 12.88 18.50
N ASP A 226 10.15 13.44 19.68
CA ASP A 226 8.93 14.19 20.01
C ASP A 226 7.65 13.36 19.83
N THR A 227 7.70 12.10 20.25
CA THR A 227 6.54 11.20 20.19
C THR A 227 5.49 11.60 21.22
N VAL A 228 4.22 11.52 20.83
CA VAL A 228 3.10 11.55 21.78
C VAL A 228 2.93 10.15 22.39
N ASP A 229 2.55 10.08 23.66
CA ASP A 229 2.26 8.79 24.29
C ASP A 229 1.11 8.07 23.55
N SER A 230 1.32 6.79 23.23
CA SER A 230 0.45 5.99 22.37
C SER A 230 0.16 6.63 20.99
N GLU A 231 1.09 7.42 20.43
CA GLU A 231 0.93 8.05 19.11
C GLU A 231 0.63 7.02 18.02
N GLY A 232 -0.58 7.13 17.46
CA GLY A 232 -0.98 6.34 16.32
C GLY A 232 -0.66 7.04 15.01
N VAL A 233 0.03 6.32 14.13
CA VAL A 233 0.28 6.73 12.76
C VAL A 233 -0.58 5.90 11.80
N PHE A 234 -0.94 6.52 10.67
CA PHE A 234 -1.65 5.89 9.56
C PHE A 234 -3.04 5.29 9.87
N GLY A 235 -3.86 5.89 10.73
CA GLY A 235 -5.23 5.39 10.90
C GLY A 235 -5.99 5.93 12.10
N SER A 236 -6.20 5.10 13.12
CA SER A 236 -7.19 5.30 14.22
C SER A 236 -7.11 6.65 14.98
N TYR A 237 -5.95 7.34 14.95
CA TYR A 237 -5.70 8.67 15.51
C TYR A 237 -6.38 8.97 16.86
N TYR A 238 -6.39 8.00 17.78
CA TYR A 238 -6.90 8.22 19.14
C TYR A 238 -5.96 9.15 19.94
N ARG A 239 -4.66 8.90 19.84
CA ARG A 239 -3.58 9.84 20.17
C ARG A 239 -2.78 10.06 18.89
N PHE A 240 -2.42 11.29 18.61
CA PHE A 240 -1.72 11.65 17.39
C PHE A 240 -0.84 12.88 17.59
N ASN A 241 0.12 13.08 16.69
CA ASN A 241 0.98 14.22 16.66
C ASN A 241 0.58 15.16 15.50
N PRO A 242 0.30 16.46 15.75
CA PRO A 242 -0.09 17.39 14.69
C PRO A 242 1.04 17.65 13.66
N HIS A 243 2.29 17.30 13.97
CA HIS A 243 3.40 17.37 13.02
C HIS A 243 3.42 16.20 12.02
N PHE A 244 2.68 15.13 12.27
CA PHE A 244 2.47 14.05 11.30
C PHE A 244 1.44 14.51 10.27
N SER A 245 1.77 14.48 8.98
CA SER A 245 0.99 15.20 7.96
C SER A 245 -0.43 14.64 7.79
N CYS A 246 -0.66 13.33 7.99
CA CYS A 246 -2.00 12.74 8.00
C CYS A 246 -2.89 13.28 9.14
N THR A 247 -2.32 13.91 10.16
CA THR A 247 -3.03 14.44 11.34
C THR A 247 -2.87 15.94 11.53
N SER A 248 -2.21 16.63 10.60
CA SER A 248 -1.97 18.08 10.65
C SER A 248 -3.25 18.92 10.60
N ASN A 249 -4.31 18.41 9.95
CA ASN A 249 -5.63 19.04 9.88
C ASN A 249 -6.76 18.00 10.04
N ILE A 250 -7.97 18.44 10.39
CA ILE A 250 -9.20 17.61 10.35
C ILE A 250 -9.46 17.00 8.96
N THR A 251 -9.06 17.70 7.90
CA THR A 251 -9.25 17.26 6.50
C THR A 251 -8.08 16.45 5.95
N SER A 252 -6.96 16.37 6.66
CA SER A 252 -5.80 15.58 6.24
C SER A 252 -6.20 14.13 6.02
N THR A 253 -5.69 13.52 4.94
CA THR A 253 -6.08 12.16 4.55
C THR A 253 -4.98 11.14 4.79
N THR A 254 -5.40 9.93 5.12
CA THR A 254 -4.58 8.71 5.14
C THR A 254 -5.08 7.79 4.05
N ASN A 255 -4.19 7.34 3.19
CA ASN A 255 -4.54 6.56 2.00
C ASN A 255 -3.80 5.23 2.06
N TRP A 256 -4.53 4.13 2.05
CA TRP A 256 -4.01 2.77 2.03
C TRP A 256 -4.16 2.18 0.64
N TRP A 257 -3.14 1.46 0.19
CA TRP A 257 -3.08 0.97 -1.17
C TRP A 257 -2.48 -0.42 -1.25
N ILE A 258 -2.90 -1.17 -2.27
CA ILE A 258 -2.34 -2.47 -2.61
C ILE A 258 -1.81 -2.39 -4.04
N GLY A 259 -0.60 -2.92 -4.26
CA GLY A 259 0.05 -2.80 -5.56
C GLY A 259 1.28 -3.68 -5.66
N GLY A 260 2.08 -3.42 -6.68
CA GLY A 260 3.31 -4.15 -6.90
C GLY A 260 4.17 -3.56 -7.99
N ALA A 261 5.37 -4.12 -8.10
CA ALA A 261 6.30 -3.74 -9.13
C ALA A 261 5.74 -4.08 -10.52
N TYR A 262 5.98 -3.20 -11.48
CA TYR A 262 5.78 -3.48 -12.90
C TYR A 262 7.12 -3.45 -13.63
N TYR A 263 7.18 -4.17 -14.74
CA TYR A 263 8.31 -4.16 -15.66
C TYR A 263 7.78 -3.67 -17.00
N ASP A 264 8.39 -2.61 -17.52
CA ASP A 264 8.12 -2.09 -18.87
C ASP A 264 8.84 -2.92 -19.95
#